data_AF-A0A4Q9FID1-F1
#
_entry.id   AF-A0A4Q9FID1-F1
#
_cell.length_a   1.000
_cell.length_b   1.000
_cell.length_c   1.000
_cell.angle_alpha   90.00
_cell.angle_beta   90.00
_cell.angle_gamma   90.00
#
_symmetry.space_group_name_H-M   'P 1'
#
loop_
_entity.id
_entity.type
_entity.pdbx_description
1 polymer ?
#
loop_
_entity_poly.entity_id
_entity_poly.type
_entity_poly.pdbx_seq_one_letter_code
_entity_poly.pdbx_strand_id
1 'polypeptide(L)'
;MTNLNKLYTLYDVSSGKEKNVLKDLLINHLPKEYTKMVINNLKLKGIQVDSQTVRNTKSGISKNILVFNAIVEVAKEFKTISNQFKDKLKP
;
A
#
# COMPACT_ATOMS: atom_id res chain seq x y z
N MET A 1 -0.28 -15.72 4.00
CA MET A 1 0.94 -15.39 3.22
C MET A 1 0.59 -14.35 2.16
N THR A 2 1.08 -13.11 2.28
CA THR A 2 0.98 -12.13 1.18
C THR A 2 2.12 -12.41 0.21
N ASN A 3 1.83 -12.72 -1.04
CA ASN A 3 2.86 -13.06 -2.02
C ASN A 3 3.49 -11.77 -2.59
N LEU A 4 4.25 -11.04 -1.78
CA LEU A 4 4.94 -9.81 -2.20
C LEU A 4 5.85 -10.05 -3.42
N ASN A 5 6.38 -11.26 -3.59
CA ASN A 5 7.18 -11.61 -4.77
C ASN A 5 6.37 -11.51 -6.07
N LYS A 6 5.11 -11.99 -6.07
CA LYS A 6 4.19 -11.78 -7.21
C LYS A 6 3.99 -10.30 -7.50
N LEU A 7 3.86 -9.48 -6.46
CA LEU A 7 3.67 -8.04 -6.60
C LEU A 7 4.90 -7.35 -7.20
N TYR A 8 6.11 -7.74 -6.76
CA TYR A 8 7.36 -7.22 -7.31
C TYR A 8 7.49 -7.54 -8.80
N THR A 9 7.21 -8.79 -9.19
CA THR A 9 7.24 -9.19 -10.60
C THR A 9 6.17 -8.45 -11.42
N LEU A 10 4.97 -8.26 -10.88
CA LEU A 10 3.84 -7.65 -11.59
C LEU A 10 4.06 -6.16 -11.92
N TYR A 11 4.80 -5.45 -11.06
CA TYR A 11 5.15 -4.04 -11.20
C TYR A 11 6.61 -3.80 -11.57
N ASP A 12 7.32 -4.84 -12.00
CA ASP A 12 8.72 -4.79 -12.43
C ASP A 12 9.67 -4.12 -11.42
N VAL A 13 9.44 -4.38 -10.14
CA VAL A 13 10.28 -3.88 -9.03
C VAL A 13 11.50 -4.78 -8.93
N SER A 14 12.55 -4.41 -9.65
CA SER A 14 13.75 -5.24 -9.83
C SER A 14 14.84 -4.97 -8.77
N SER A 15 14.96 -3.74 -8.27
CA SER A 15 16.03 -3.38 -7.33
C SER A 15 15.78 -3.84 -5.90
N GLY A 16 16.85 -4.21 -5.18
CA GLY A 16 16.75 -4.61 -3.77
C GLY A 16 16.25 -3.48 -2.86
N LYS A 17 16.59 -2.22 -3.17
CA LYS A 17 16.17 -1.05 -2.40
C LYS A 17 14.66 -0.82 -2.53
N GLU A 18 14.12 -0.86 -3.74
CA GLU A 18 12.68 -0.65 -3.97
C GLU A 18 11.85 -1.79 -3.36
N LYS A 19 12.32 -3.04 -3.46
CA LYS A 19 11.68 -4.18 -2.78
C LYS A 19 11.61 -3.96 -1.27
N ASN A 20 12.68 -3.48 -0.65
CA ASN A 20 12.70 -3.22 0.79
C ASN A 20 11.75 -2.08 1.19
N VAL A 21 11.71 -1.00 0.41
CA VAL A 21 10.79 0.12 0.65
C VAL A 21 9.34 -0.33 0.52
N LEU A 22 9.01 -1.09 -0.53
CA LEU A 22 7.66 -1.58 -0.75
C LEU A 22 7.25 -2.60 0.33
N LYS A 23 8.16 -3.47 0.74
CA LYS A 23 7.97 -4.39 1.87
C LYS A 23 7.63 -3.64 3.15
N ASP A 24 8.42 -2.62 3.48
CA ASP A 24 8.21 -1.78 4.67
C ASP A 24 6.83 -1.11 4.65
N LEU A 25 6.47 -0.47 3.52
CA LEU A 25 5.18 0.20 3.36
C LEU A 25 4.00 -0.77 3.51
N LEU A 26 4.04 -1.93 2.86
CA LEU A 26 2.91 -2.85 2.80
C LEU A 26 2.77 -3.77 4.02
N ILE A 27 3.84 -3.96 4.80
CA ILE A 27 3.84 -4.82 5.99
C ILE A 27 3.73 -3.98 7.26
N ASN A 28 4.52 -2.92 7.39
CA ASN A 28 4.65 -2.19 8.66
C ASN A 28 3.74 -0.97 8.74
N HIS A 29 3.41 -0.38 7.59
CA HIS A 29 2.73 0.93 7.53
C HIS A 29 1.38 0.89 6.85
N LEU A 30 0.83 -0.31 6.59
CA LEU A 30 -0.51 -0.45 6.06
C LEU A 30 -1.50 -0.77 7.19
N PRO A 31 -2.47 0.11 7.51
CA PRO A 31 -3.40 -0.11 8.60
C PRO A 31 -4.39 -1.24 8.28
N LYS A 32 -5.05 -1.81 9.30
CA LYS A 32 -6.07 -2.86 9.11
C LYS A 32 -7.21 -2.41 8.20
N GLU A 33 -7.59 -1.14 8.28
CA GLU A 33 -8.72 -0.55 7.55
C GLU A 33 -8.35 -0.02 6.15
N TYR A 34 -7.12 -0.28 5.67
CA TYR A 34 -6.61 0.29 4.42
C TYR A 34 -7.54 0.06 3.22
N THR A 35 -8.26 -1.07 3.18
CA THR A 35 -9.17 -1.38 2.07
C THR A 35 -10.29 -0.36 1.96
N LYS A 36 -10.89 0.04 3.08
CA LYS A 36 -11.92 1.08 3.12
C LYS A 36 -11.35 2.44 2.75
N MET A 37 -10.16 2.76 3.24
CA MET A 37 -9.48 4.03 2.92
C MET A 37 -9.14 4.14 1.44
N VAL A 38 -8.61 3.09 0.83
CA VAL A 38 -8.29 3.03 -0.60
C VAL A 38 -9.55 3.21 -1.44
N ILE A 39 -10.64 2.52 -1.11
CA ILE A 39 -11.93 2.68 -1.81
C ILE A 39 -12.43 4.12 -1.71
N ASN A 40 -12.37 4.72 -0.52
CA ASN A 40 -12.78 6.11 -0.33
C ASN A 40 -11.90 7.09 -1.14
N ASN A 41 -10.58 6.92 -1.11
CA ASN A 41 -9.64 7.77 -1.86
C ASN A 41 -9.90 7.69 -3.37
N LEU A 42 -10.20 6.50 -3.89
CA LEU A 42 -10.53 6.31 -5.30
C LEU A 42 -11.92 6.85 -5.65
N LYS A 43 -12.89 6.70 -4.76
CA LYS A 43 -14.24 7.26 -4.92
C LYS A 43 -14.21 8.78 -5.03
N LEU A 44 -13.37 9.46 -4.23
CA LEU A 44 -13.15 10.91 -4.35
C LEU A 44 -12.56 11.33 -5.70
N LYS A 45 -11.82 10.43 -6.36
CA LYS A 45 -11.26 10.61 -7.71
C LYS A 45 -12.23 10.15 -8.82
N GLY A 46 -13.49 9.84 -8.49
CA GLY A 46 -14.51 9.35 -9.43
C GLY A 46 -14.33 7.89 -9.86
N ILE A 47 -13.44 7.14 -9.20
CA ILE A 47 -13.12 5.75 -9.54
C ILE A 47 -13.84 4.81 -8.57
N GLN A 48 -14.75 3.98 -9.08
CA GLN A 48 -15.41 2.96 -8.28
C GLN A 48 -14.64 1.64 -8.34
N VAL A 49 -14.30 1.10 -7.17
CA VAL A 49 -13.66 -0.21 -7.03
C VAL A 49 -14.23 -0.94 -5.82
N ASP A 50 -14.31 -2.25 -5.93
CA ASP A 50 -14.74 -3.12 -4.84
C ASP A 50 -13.57 -3.57 -3.96
N SER A 51 -13.89 -4.11 -2.78
CA SER A 51 -12.88 -4.56 -1.81
C SER A 51 -12.01 -5.72 -2.30
N GLN A 52 -12.54 -6.59 -3.17
CA GLN A 52 -11.80 -7.72 -3.72
C GLN A 52 -10.73 -7.23 -4.68
N THR A 53 -11.04 -6.25 -5.53
CA THR A 53 -10.06 -5.62 -6.43
C THR A 53 -8.87 -5.03 -5.65
N VAL A 54 -9.13 -4.37 -4.52
CA VAL A 54 -8.07 -3.83 -3.64
C VAL A 54 -7.20 -4.95 -3.05
N ARG A 55 -7.81 -6.01 -2.50
CA ARG A 55 -7.08 -7.15 -1.91
C ARG A 55 -6.28 -7.94 -2.95
N ASN A 56 -6.84 -8.15 -4.13
CA ASN A 56 -6.18 -8.82 -5.25
C ASN A 56 -4.97 -8.04 -5.73
N THR A 57 -5.10 -6.71 -5.83
CA THR A 57 -4.00 -5.83 -6.21
C THR A 57 -2.88 -5.86 -5.19
N LYS A 58 -3.17 -5.77 -3.88
CA LYS A 58 -2.16 -5.91 -2.81
C LYS A 58 -1.44 -7.26 -2.85
N SER A 59 -2.16 -8.31 -3.21
CA SER A 59 -1.63 -9.69 -3.21
C SER A 59 -0.86 -10.04 -4.49
N GLY A 60 -0.76 -9.10 -5.44
CA GLY A 60 -0.13 -9.35 -6.74
C GLY A 60 -0.91 -10.34 -7.62
N ILE A 61 -2.23 -10.46 -7.39
CA ILE A 61 -3.13 -11.31 -8.19
C ILE A 61 -3.61 -10.55 -9.44
N SER A 62 -3.87 -9.25 -9.32
CA SER A 62 -4.35 -8.40 -10.40
C SER A 62 -3.49 -7.15 -10.56
N LYS A 63 -3.22 -6.76 -11.81
CA LYS A 63 -2.52 -5.50 -12.12
C LYS A 63 -3.56 -4.38 -12.23
N ASN A 64 -3.57 -3.48 -11.25
CA ASN A 64 -4.37 -2.27 -11.28
C ASN A 64 -3.54 -1.14 -10.67
N ILE A 65 -2.91 -0.34 -11.54
CA ILE A 65 -1.95 0.68 -11.13
C ILE A 65 -2.60 1.78 -10.29
N LEU A 66 -3.86 2.12 -10.56
CA LEU A 66 -4.59 3.15 -9.82
C LEU A 66 -4.83 2.70 -8.37
N VAL A 67 -5.27 1.45 -8.21
CA VAL A 67 -5.48 0.83 -6.89
C VAL A 67 -4.16 0.63 -6.16
N PHE A 68 -3.12 0.20 -6.86
CA PHE A 68 -1.79 0.04 -6.27
C PHE A 68 -1.21 1.37 -5.76
N ASN A 69 -1.30 2.43 -6.57
CA ASN A 69 -0.88 3.78 -6.16
C ASN A 69 -1.66 4.26 -4.94
N ALA A 70 -2.99 4.05 -4.91
CA ALA A 70 -3.80 4.41 -3.75
C ALA A 70 -3.43 3.61 -2.49
N ILE A 71 -3.08 2.33 -2.60
CA ILE A 71 -2.56 1.53 -1.48
C ILE A 71 -1.25 2.13 -0.94
N VAL A 72 -0.34 2.51 -1.85
CA VAL A 72 0.95 3.11 -1.49
C VAL A 72 0.76 4.49 -0.85
N GLU A 73 -0.18 5.31 -1.33
CA GLU A 73 -0.55 6.60 -0.72
C GLU A 73 -0.97 6.42 0.74
N VAL A 74 -1.90 5.49 1.01
CA VAL A 74 -2.33 5.19 2.38
C VAL A 74 -1.16 4.72 3.24
N ALA A 75 -0.30 3.83 2.74
CA ALA A 75 0.85 3.37 3.51
C ALA A 75 1.84 4.50 3.86
N LYS A 76 2.06 5.45 2.93
CA LYS A 76 2.94 6.61 3.15
C LYS A 76 2.39 7.55 4.21
N GLU A 77 1.08 7.76 4.24
CA GLU A 77 0.40 8.58 5.25
C GLU A 77 0.67 8.02 6.66
N PHE A 78 0.43 6.72 6.85
CA PHE A 78 0.65 6.05 8.14
C PHE A 78 2.13 5.97 8.53
N LYS A 79 3.05 5.83 7.57
CA LYS A 79 4.49 5.94 7.83
C LYS A 79 4.85 7.33 8.35
N THR A 80 4.30 8.38 7.75
CA THR A 80 4.53 9.76 8.17
C THR A 80 4.02 9.99 9.59
N ILE A 81 2.79 9.55 9.88
CA ILE A 81 2.21 9.61 11.22
C ILE A 81 3.09 8.86 12.23
N SER A 82 3.49 7.63 11.91
CA SER A 82 4.37 6.82 12.78
C SER A 82 5.70 7.51 13.09
N ASN A 83 6.32 8.15 12.10
CA ASN A 83 7.56 8.89 12.29
C ASN A 83 7.36 10.13 13.16
N GLN A 84 6.30 10.90 12.93
CA GLN A 84 5.97 12.06 13.77
C GLN A 84 5.75 11.67 15.24
N PHE A 85 5.11 10.54 15.50
CA PHE A 85 4.98 10.02 16.87
C PHE A 85 6.33 9.63 17.47
N LYS A 86 7.19 8.94 16.71
CA LYS A 86 8.53 8.55 17.18
C LYS A 86 9.38 9.76 17.56
N ASP A 87 9.33 10.83 16.77
CA ASP A 87 10.11 12.03 17.05
C ASP A 87 9.62 12.79 18.27
N LYS A 88 8.30 12.79 18.54
CA LYS A 88 7.71 13.38 19.75
C LYS A 88 7.91 12.55 21.01
N LEU A 89 8.24 11.27 20.88
CA LEU A 89 8.47 10.33 21.98
C LEU A 89 9.96 10.09 22.28
N LYS A 90 10.87 10.74 21.54
CA LYS A 90 12.29 10.73 21.90
C LYS A 90 12.46 11.57 23.19
N PRO A 91 13.11 11.01 24.23
CA PRO A 91 13.37 11.72 25.49
C PRO A 91 14.27 12.93 25.29
#